data_AF-A0AAV9MRD5-F1
#
_entry.id   AF-A0AAV9MRD5-F1
#
_cell.length_a   1.000
_cell.length_b   1.000
_cell.length_c   1.000
_cell.angle_alpha   90.00
_cell.angle_beta   90.00
_cell.angle_gamma   90.00
#
_symmetry.space_group_name_H-M   'P 1'
#
loop_
_entity.id
_entity.type
_entity.pdbx_description
1 polymer ?
#
loop_
_entity_poly.entity_id
_entity_poly.type
_entity_poly.pdbx_seq_one_letter_code
_entity_poly.pdbx_strand_id
1 'polypeptide(L)'
;MDEPDPLELLNNLEGILESDPLIDEIGFIHPSQFVLLNEDVGTPSTSVGSVQKTNFRTLFWIRDHKLGISTKVLFPLYVAAKNAFVEAYKNYKVLHRDDKNASMCSSSSSLGLESELMKHSRALLILSCDFGTAWNSRKLVLSKKQSLSMFMNELIFSSVILSHSSKSEQTWSQRRWVIKMIAGNCSNLQEIMERESELVKKLAERSKMNYRAWYHRCWLVSYMSAEQVLQEFNKSREWAGLHVADNSCFHYRARLMLRLFEEPEHSQAQDASFDPELHKLLKDEFNWVEKLIKRYVGREALWLHRRFLLTCWIRYFACSDHDRSLPSNQRNIRTVDIDMLIDNDLELFRSCTILPDSDFEDYQAQASFAATYMVWLKKQLAGALAIDIQNVETSRLKSLLTDACPEKSLLWNYLPELCEIT
;
A
#
# COMPACT_ATOMS: atom_id res chain seq x y z
N MET A 1 41.09 -17.12 13.34
CA MET A 1 40.07 -17.71 12.44
C MET A 1 40.07 -16.81 11.22
N ASP A 2 40.61 -17.28 10.11
CA ASP A 2 40.75 -16.44 8.90
C ASP A 2 39.38 -15.93 8.47
N GLU A 3 39.30 -14.63 8.18
CA GLU A 3 38.09 -14.05 7.61
C GLU A 3 37.84 -14.70 6.24
N PRO A 4 36.60 -15.17 5.97
CA PRO A 4 36.28 -15.78 4.70
C PRO A 4 36.46 -14.77 3.56
N ASP A 5 37.06 -15.22 2.45
CA ASP A 5 37.31 -14.38 1.27
C ASP A 5 36.00 -13.76 0.77
N PRO A 6 35.90 -12.41 0.66
CA PRO A 6 34.71 -11.73 0.16
C PRO A 6 34.22 -12.24 -1.20
N LEU A 7 35.13 -12.62 -2.10
CA LEU A 7 34.74 -13.14 -3.42
C LEU A 7 34.15 -14.55 -3.31
N GLU A 8 34.72 -15.40 -2.46
CA GLU A 8 34.19 -16.73 -2.17
C GLU A 8 32.79 -16.66 -1.51
N LEU A 9 32.57 -15.67 -0.62
CA LEU A 9 31.27 -15.39 -0.03
C LEU A 9 30.22 -15.02 -1.09
N LEU A 10 30.60 -14.14 -2.03
CA LEU A 10 29.72 -13.72 -3.12
C LEU A 10 29.37 -14.90 -4.03
N ASN A 11 30.37 -15.66 -4.48
CA ASN A 11 30.16 -16.82 -5.34
C ASN A 11 29.24 -17.86 -4.68
N ASN A 12 29.35 -18.03 -3.36
CA ASN A 12 28.46 -18.91 -2.63
C ASN A 12 27.03 -18.37 -2.58
N LEU A 13 26.83 -17.09 -2.25
CA LEU A 13 25.50 -16.46 -2.29
C LEU A 13 24.86 -16.59 -3.68
N GLU A 14 25.61 -16.30 -4.74
CA GLU A 14 25.11 -16.40 -6.11
C GLU A 14 24.76 -17.84 -6.50
N GLY A 15 25.61 -18.81 -6.15
CA GLY A 15 25.32 -20.23 -6.36
C GLY A 15 24.08 -20.72 -5.60
N ILE A 16 23.83 -20.20 -4.39
CA ILE A 16 22.60 -20.47 -3.63
C ILE A 16 21.38 -19.92 -4.37
N LEU A 17 21.45 -18.67 -4.83
CA LEU A 17 20.35 -18.01 -5.54
C LEU A 17 20.04 -18.63 -6.91
N GLU A 18 21.03 -19.26 -7.55
CA GLU A 18 20.89 -19.99 -8.81
C GLU A 18 20.34 -21.42 -8.58
N SER A 19 20.78 -22.09 -7.52
CA SER A 19 20.35 -23.46 -7.19
C SER A 19 18.94 -23.54 -6.62
N ASP A 20 18.51 -22.52 -5.88
CA ASP A 20 17.13 -22.40 -5.38
C ASP A 20 16.45 -21.13 -5.93
N PRO A 21 15.79 -21.22 -7.10
CA PRO A 21 15.05 -20.09 -7.68
C PRO A 21 13.74 -19.79 -6.94
N LEU A 22 13.32 -20.67 -6.01
CA LEU A 22 12.05 -20.54 -5.28
C LEU A 22 12.19 -19.79 -3.96
N ILE A 23 13.39 -19.33 -3.61
CA ILE A 23 13.62 -18.54 -2.39
C ILE A 23 12.59 -17.41 -2.31
N ASP A 24 11.79 -17.41 -1.23
CA ASP A 24 10.66 -16.50 -1.07
C ASP A 24 10.87 -15.49 0.07
N GLU A 25 11.88 -15.72 0.93
CA GLU A 25 12.17 -14.87 2.09
C GLU A 25 13.65 -14.93 2.48
N ILE A 26 14.17 -13.77 2.90
CA ILE A 26 15.57 -13.60 3.32
C ILE A 26 15.60 -13.06 4.75
N GLY A 27 16.48 -13.59 5.58
CA GLY A 27 16.72 -13.12 6.94
C GLY A 27 18.19 -12.81 7.19
N PHE A 28 18.46 -11.75 7.96
CA PHE A 28 19.79 -11.46 8.47
C PHE A 28 19.90 -11.96 9.91
N ILE A 29 20.68 -13.00 10.11
CA ILE A 29 20.63 -13.82 11.32
C ILE A 29 21.92 -13.63 12.13
N HIS A 30 21.80 -13.41 13.43
CA HIS A 30 22.97 -13.33 14.29
C HIS A 30 23.65 -14.71 14.39
N PRO A 31 25.00 -14.81 14.36
CA PRO A 31 25.70 -16.10 14.40
C PRO A 31 25.26 -17.05 15.53
N SER A 32 24.87 -16.51 16.69
CA SER A 32 24.38 -17.33 17.82
C SER A 32 23.03 -18.02 17.57
N GLN A 33 22.22 -17.50 16.64
CA GLN A 33 20.90 -18.05 16.31
C GLN A 33 20.96 -19.17 15.27
N PHE A 34 22.06 -19.28 14.50
CA PHE A 34 22.26 -20.38 13.56
C PHE A 34 22.33 -21.75 14.25
N VAL A 35 22.84 -21.79 15.48
CA VAL A 35 22.94 -23.03 16.26
C VAL A 35 21.53 -23.57 16.56
N LEU A 36 20.63 -22.70 17.03
CA LEU A 36 19.23 -23.05 17.32
C LEU A 36 18.47 -23.50 16.06
N LEU A 37 18.65 -22.79 14.94
CA LEU A 37 18.01 -23.14 13.66
C LEU A 37 18.46 -24.49 13.09
N ASN A 38 19.64 -24.97 13.49
CA ASN A 38 20.16 -26.27 13.10
C ASN A 38 19.80 -27.38 14.12
N GLU A 39 19.50 -27.03 15.38
CA GLU A 39 19.12 -27.96 16.45
C GLU A 39 17.64 -28.34 16.45
N ASP A 40 16.73 -27.45 16.01
CA ASP A 40 15.30 -27.73 15.80
C ASP A 40 15.02 -28.77 14.69
N VAL A 41 16.09 -29.29 14.09
CA VAL A 41 16.08 -30.26 13.01
C VAL A 41 16.64 -31.55 13.56
N GLY A 42 15.75 -32.48 13.92
CA GLY A 42 16.14 -33.87 14.16
C GLY A 42 17.11 -34.33 13.06
N THR A 43 18.17 -35.03 13.47
CA THR A 43 19.35 -35.35 12.66
C THR A 43 18.98 -35.80 11.25
N PRO A 44 19.48 -35.17 10.17
CA PRO A 44 19.12 -35.60 8.83
C PRO A 44 19.80 -36.94 8.54
N SER A 45 18.97 -37.94 8.25
CA SER A 45 19.37 -39.23 7.72
C SER A 45 20.23 -39.07 6.46
N THR A 46 21.23 -39.94 6.41
CA THR A 46 22.35 -40.05 5.49
C THR A 46 21.99 -40.03 3.99
N SER A 47 23.01 -39.68 3.19
CA SER A 47 23.19 -39.86 1.73
C SER A 47 22.88 -38.59 0.89
N VAL A 48 23.71 -38.09 -0.04
CA VAL A 48 24.89 -38.61 -0.76
C VAL A 48 25.82 -37.42 -1.11
N GLY A 49 27.13 -37.58 -0.85
CA GLY A 49 28.24 -37.02 -1.62
C GLY A 49 28.31 -35.51 -1.92
N SER A 50 28.94 -34.73 -1.03
CA SER A 50 29.94 -33.74 -1.46
C SER A 50 30.94 -33.44 -0.34
N VAL A 51 32.21 -33.69 -0.62
CA VAL A 51 33.34 -33.25 0.20
C VAL A 51 33.63 -31.81 -0.22
N GLN A 52 33.17 -30.82 0.54
CA GLN A 52 33.80 -29.50 0.74
C GLN A 52 32.89 -28.57 1.58
N LYS A 53 33.53 -27.78 2.46
CA LYS A 53 33.02 -26.55 3.14
C LYS A 53 32.11 -26.67 4.37
N THR A 54 32.68 -27.18 5.47
CA THR A 54 32.12 -27.08 6.84
C THR A 54 31.96 -25.64 7.35
N ASN A 55 32.75 -24.67 6.86
CA ASN A 55 32.71 -23.27 7.33
C ASN A 55 31.53 -22.43 6.80
N PHE A 56 30.93 -22.78 5.65
CA PHE A 56 29.87 -21.95 5.06
C PHE A 56 28.47 -22.27 5.58
N ARG A 57 28.26 -23.47 6.15
CA ARG A 57 26.98 -23.84 6.81
C ARG A 57 26.65 -22.96 8.01
N THR A 58 27.64 -22.27 8.59
CA THR A 58 27.44 -21.29 9.68
C THR A 58 27.25 -19.86 9.17
N LEU A 59 27.42 -19.62 7.87
CA LEU A 59 27.38 -18.29 7.26
C LEU A 59 26.11 -18.08 6.42
N PHE A 60 25.65 -19.14 5.75
CA PHE A 60 24.40 -19.18 5.01
C PHE A 60 23.56 -20.37 5.51
N TRP A 61 22.27 -20.13 5.73
CA TRP A 61 21.28 -21.15 6.10
C TRP A 61 20.20 -21.16 5.03
N ILE A 62 19.88 -22.35 4.52
CA ILE A 62 18.88 -22.52 3.47
C ILE A 62 17.98 -23.68 3.86
N ARG A 63 16.67 -23.44 3.94
CA ARG A 63 15.67 -24.47 4.18
C ARG A 63 14.30 -23.96 3.78
N ASP A 64 13.46 -24.83 3.21
CA ASP A 64 12.07 -24.51 2.89
C ASP A 64 11.94 -23.20 2.07
N HIS A 65 12.88 -22.98 1.15
CA HIS A 65 13.01 -21.77 0.32
C HIS A 65 13.25 -20.46 1.11
N LYS A 66 13.78 -20.57 2.32
CA LYS A 66 14.19 -19.44 3.17
C LYS A 66 15.71 -19.34 3.18
N LEU A 67 16.25 -18.13 3.00
CA LEU A 67 17.69 -17.87 3.04
C LEU A 67 18.07 -16.99 4.24
N GLY A 68 18.81 -17.56 5.18
CA GLY A 68 19.46 -16.85 6.27
C GLY A 68 20.89 -16.47 5.92
N ILE A 69 21.25 -15.20 6.07
CA ILE A 69 22.62 -14.69 5.89
C ILE A 69 23.15 -14.22 7.24
N SER A 70 24.32 -14.71 7.63
CA SER A 70 24.93 -14.35 8.90
C SER A 70 25.32 -12.87 8.94
N THR A 71 24.94 -12.18 10.01
CA THR A 71 25.28 -10.75 10.18
C THR A 71 26.79 -10.51 10.22
N LYS A 72 27.58 -11.53 10.59
CA LYS A 72 29.05 -11.49 10.61
C LYS A 72 29.67 -11.19 9.24
N VAL A 73 29.02 -11.59 8.14
CA VAL A 73 29.60 -11.49 6.80
C VAL A 73 28.97 -10.40 5.93
N LEU A 74 28.00 -9.63 6.44
CA LEU A 74 27.25 -8.67 5.63
C LEU A 74 28.13 -7.59 5.00
N PHE A 75 29.06 -7.01 5.77
CA PHE A 75 29.94 -5.97 5.26
C PHE A 75 30.89 -6.47 4.15
N PRO A 76 31.71 -7.52 4.36
CA PRO A 76 32.59 -8.02 3.30
C PRO A 76 31.80 -8.53 2.07
N LEU A 77 30.67 -9.21 2.29
CA LEU A 77 29.80 -9.67 1.21
C LEU A 77 29.19 -8.52 0.40
N TYR A 78 28.75 -7.44 1.06
CA TYR A 78 28.27 -6.23 0.38
C TYR A 78 29.37 -5.58 -0.47
N VAL A 79 30.60 -5.47 0.05
CA VAL A 79 31.74 -4.91 -0.69
C VAL A 79 32.01 -5.74 -1.95
N ALA A 80 32.05 -7.07 -1.83
CA ALA A 80 32.24 -7.97 -2.96
C ALA A 80 31.11 -7.82 -4.01
N ALA A 81 29.85 -7.90 -3.57
CA ALA A 81 28.68 -7.77 -4.45
C ALA A 81 28.66 -6.41 -5.19
N LYS A 82 29.00 -5.33 -4.47
CA LYS A 82 29.08 -3.99 -5.06
C LYS A 82 30.18 -3.89 -6.11
N ASN A 83 31.36 -4.42 -5.83
CA ASN A 83 32.49 -4.39 -6.76
C ASN A 83 32.18 -5.19 -8.03
N ALA A 84 31.66 -6.41 -7.88
CA ALA A 84 31.25 -7.26 -9.00
C ALA A 84 30.16 -6.60 -9.85
N PHE A 85 29.15 -6.00 -9.20
CA PHE A 85 28.11 -5.24 -9.91
C PHE A 85 28.69 -4.05 -10.68
N VAL A 86 29.56 -3.25 -10.06
CA VAL A 86 30.16 -2.07 -10.71
C VAL A 86 30.99 -2.48 -11.93
N GLU A 87 31.75 -3.59 -11.83
CA GLU A 87 32.52 -4.14 -12.94
C GLU A 87 31.62 -4.63 -14.08
N ALA A 88 30.62 -5.46 -13.77
CA ALA A 88 29.66 -5.94 -14.76
C ALA A 88 28.91 -4.80 -15.45
N TYR A 89 28.52 -3.76 -14.70
CA TYR A 89 27.84 -2.59 -15.24
C TYR A 89 28.75 -1.73 -16.13
N LYS A 90 30.05 -1.62 -15.80
CA LYS A 90 31.03 -0.97 -16.68
C LYS A 90 31.17 -1.72 -17.99
N ASN A 91 31.34 -3.04 -17.94
CA ASN A 91 31.49 -3.89 -19.12
C ASN A 91 30.25 -3.84 -20.02
N TYR A 92 29.05 -3.91 -19.43
CA TYR A 92 27.78 -3.74 -20.14
C TYR A 92 27.67 -2.37 -20.84
N LYS A 93 28.12 -1.29 -20.17
CA LYS A 93 28.10 0.07 -20.75
C LYS A 93 29.08 0.27 -21.90
N VAL A 94 30.27 -0.33 -21.84
CA VAL A 94 31.28 -0.21 -22.89
C VAL A 94 30.73 -0.79 -24.19
N LEU A 95 30.22 -2.03 -24.15
CA LEU A 95 29.66 -2.69 -25.33
C LEU A 95 28.52 -1.87 -25.98
N HIS A 96 27.62 -1.32 -25.16
CA HIS A 96 26.47 -0.55 -25.67
C HIS A 96 26.76 0.91 -26.05
N ARG A 97 27.97 1.42 -25.78
CA ARG A 97 28.43 2.68 -26.39
C ARG A 97 28.90 2.46 -27.82
N ASP A 98 29.50 1.30 -28.09
CA ASP A 98 30.09 0.95 -29.38
C ASP A 98 29.05 0.44 -30.40
N ASP A 99 27.90 -0.07 -29.92
CA ASP A 99 26.76 -0.52 -30.73
C ASP A 99 26.11 0.55 -31.62
N LYS A 100 26.43 1.85 -31.47
CA LYS A 100 25.94 2.87 -32.42
C LYS A 100 26.55 2.72 -33.83
N ASN A 101 27.63 1.94 -33.98
CA ASN A 101 28.33 1.74 -35.26
C ASN A 101 28.51 0.27 -35.70
N ALA A 102 28.07 -0.73 -34.95
CA ALA A 102 28.36 -2.15 -35.24
C ALA A 102 27.07 -2.96 -35.50
N SER A 103 26.61 -2.94 -36.75
CA SER A 103 25.64 -3.88 -37.26
C SER A 103 26.28 -5.27 -37.41
N MET A 104 25.66 -6.30 -36.80
CA MET A 104 25.75 -7.74 -37.12
C MET A 104 26.75 -8.69 -36.42
N CYS A 105 27.55 -8.30 -35.44
CA CYS A 105 28.40 -9.27 -34.71
C CYS A 105 28.36 -9.04 -33.18
N SER A 106 27.67 -9.89 -32.39
CA SER A 106 27.93 -10.18 -30.95
C SER A 106 26.72 -10.68 -30.10
N SER A 107 25.68 -11.29 -30.66
CA SER A 107 24.50 -11.71 -29.87
C SER A 107 24.82 -12.59 -28.65
N SER A 108 25.85 -13.44 -28.72
CA SER A 108 26.25 -14.32 -27.62
C SER A 108 27.02 -13.61 -26.49
N SER A 109 27.93 -12.68 -26.79
CA SER A 109 28.67 -11.94 -25.75
C SER A 109 27.79 -10.91 -25.06
N SER A 110 26.85 -10.30 -25.78
CA SER A 110 25.81 -9.43 -25.22
C SER A 110 24.93 -10.17 -24.21
N LEU A 111 24.48 -11.40 -24.54
CA LEU A 111 23.71 -12.25 -23.62
C LEU A 111 24.49 -12.60 -22.34
N GLY A 112 25.79 -12.89 -22.45
CA GLY A 112 26.64 -13.18 -21.29
C GLY A 112 26.75 -11.98 -20.34
N LEU A 113 26.99 -10.78 -20.87
CA LEU A 113 27.10 -9.57 -20.04
C LEU A 113 25.78 -9.19 -19.36
N GLU A 114 24.65 -9.36 -20.05
CA GLU A 114 23.33 -9.16 -19.46
C GLU A 114 23.08 -10.13 -18.30
N SER A 115 23.44 -11.40 -18.47
CA SER A 115 23.31 -12.43 -17.43
C SER A 115 24.17 -12.09 -16.19
N GLU A 116 25.43 -11.74 -16.39
CA GLU A 116 26.34 -11.34 -15.30
C GLU A 116 25.83 -10.09 -14.56
N LEU A 117 25.35 -9.08 -15.31
CA LEU A 117 24.76 -7.88 -14.72
C LEU A 117 23.52 -8.20 -13.89
N MET A 118 22.64 -9.09 -14.38
CA MET A 118 21.44 -9.52 -13.66
C MET A 118 21.77 -10.36 -12.42
N LYS A 119 22.82 -11.19 -12.47
CA LYS A 119 23.33 -12.00 -11.36
C LYS A 119 23.89 -11.12 -10.23
N HIS A 120 24.88 -10.28 -10.53
CA HIS A 120 25.52 -9.44 -9.52
C HIS A 120 24.59 -8.35 -8.97
N SER A 121 23.69 -7.80 -9.79
CA SER A 121 22.67 -6.86 -9.29
C SER A 121 21.67 -7.54 -8.35
N ARG A 122 21.34 -8.83 -8.57
CA ARG A 122 20.47 -9.61 -7.66
C ARG A 122 21.12 -9.75 -6.29
N ALA A 123 22.39 -10.18 -6.24
CA ALA A 123 23.14 -10.31 -5.00
C ALA A 123 23.28 -8.97 -4.27
N LEU A 124 23.62 -7.89 -4.98
CA LEU A 124 23.75 -6.55 -4.39
C LEU A 124 22.42 -6.03 -3.81
N LEU A 125 21.30 -6.23 -4.52
CA LEU A 125 19.99 -5.72 -4.09
C LEU A 125 19.40 -6.48 -2.90
N ILE A 126 19.80 -7.74 -2.69
CA ILE A 126 19.50 -8.48 -1.45
C ILE A 126 20.16 -7.80 -0.23
N LEU A 127 21.38 -7.30 -0.40
CA LEU A 127 22.17 -6.69 0.68
C LEU A 127 21.90 -5.19 0.84
N SER A 128 21.49 -4.52 -0.24
CA SER A 128 21.24 -3.08 -0.33
C SER A 128 20.07 -2.79 -1.26
N CYS A 129 18.85 -3.02 -0.76
CA CYS A 129 17.60 -2.95 -1.52
C CYS A 129 17.30 -1.58 -2.16
N ASP A 130 17.83 -0.48 -1.60
CA ASP A 130 17.64 0.86 -2.16
C ASP A 130 18.77 1.32 -3.11
N PHE A 131 19.60 0.41 -3.61
CA PHE A 131 20.65 0.73 -4.57
C PHE A 131 20.07 1.04 -5.97
N GLY A 132 19.65 2.30 -6.18
CA GLY A 132 18.91 2.72 -7.37
C GLY A 132 19.61 2.46 -8.71
N THR A 133 20.95 2.54 -8.77
CA THR A 133 21.71 2.23 -10.00
C THR A 133 21.58 0.75 -10.39
N ALA A 134 21.50 -0.16 -9.43
CA ALA A 134 21.32 -1.59 -9.68
C ALA A 134 19.93 -1.84 -10.24
N TRP A 135 18.87 -1.29 -9.62
CA TRP A 135 17.51 -1.35 -10.16
C TRP A 135 17.42 -0.79 -11.58
N ASN A 136 17.98 0.39 -11.82
CA ASN A 136 17.96 1.00 -13.15
C ASN A 136 18.72 0.16 -14.19
N SER A 137 19.82 -0.49 -13.81
CA SER A 137 20.54 -1.41 -14.71
C SER A 137 19.68 -2.60 -15.13
N ARG A 138 18.89 -3.16 -14.21
CA ARG A 138 17.94 -4.24 -14.49
C ARG A 138 16.81 -3.77 -15.42
N LYS A 139 16.26 -2.56 -15.19
CA LYS A 139 15.29 -1.95 -16.10
C LYS A 139 15.83 -1.84 -17.53
N LEU A 140 17.10 -1.48 -17.71
CA LEU A 140 17.72 -1.40 -19.04
C LEU A 140 17.74 -2.77 -19.75
N VAL A 141 18.14 -3.83 -19.04
CA VAL A 141 18.15 -5.19 -19.60
C VAL A 141 16.73 -5.66 -19.93
N LEU A 142 15.80 -5.52 -18.99
CA LEU A 142 14.40 -5.93 -19.17
C LEU A 142 13.71 -5.18 -20.32
N SER A 143 13.97 -3.89 -20.47
CA SER A 143 13.40 -3.08 -21.55
C SER A 143 13.89 -3.49 -22.95
N LYS A 144 15.08 -4.08 -23.05
CA LYS A 144 15.60 -4.61 -24.32
C LYS A 144 15.01 -5.97 -24.65
N LYS A 145 14.84 -6.83 -23.64
CA LYS A 145 14.35 -8.19 -23.84
C LYS A 145 12.84 -8.26 -24.05
N GLN A 146 12.07 -7.41 -23.37
CA GLN A 146 10.60 -7.39 -23.43
C GLN A 146 9.96 -8.78 -23.22
N SER A 147 10.60 -9.62 -22.39
CA SER A 147 10.13 -10.97 -22.12
C SER A 147 9.21 -11.00 -20.89
N LEU A 148 8.00 -11.51 -21.06
CA LEU A 148 7.02 -11.63 -19.97
C LEU A 148 7.56 -12.47 -18.80
N SER A 149 8.29 -13.55 -19.08
CA SER A 149 8.87 -14.40 -18.03
C SER A 149 9.89 -13.65 -17.19
N MET A 150 10.70 -12.78 -17.81
CA MET A 150 11.67 -11.98 -17.08
C MET A 150 10.99 -10.94 -16.18
N PHE A 151 9.89 -10.34 -16.63
CA PHE A 151 9.08 -9.45 -15.79
C PHE A 151 8.46 -10.18 -14.59
N MET A 152 7.96 -11.42 -14.78
CA MET A 152 7.46 -12.23 -13.66
C MET A 152 8.56 -12.57 -12.66
N ASN A 153 9.74 -12.95 -13.13
CA ASN A 153 10.89 -13.19 -12.27
C ASN A 153 11.29 -11.93 -11.49
N GLU A 154 11.13 -10.75 -12.08
CA GLU A 154 11.41 -9.48 -11.40
C GLU A 154 10.36 -9.16 -10.30
N LEU A 155 9.09 -9.51 -10.50
CA LEU A 155 8.06 -9.44 -9.45
C LEU A 155 8.34 -10.42 -8.31
N ILE A 156 8.75 -11.65 -8.62
CA ILE A 156 9.15 -12.64 -7.61
C ILE A 156 10.35 -12.11 -6.82
N PHE A 157 11.40 -11.67 -7.51
CA PHE A 157 12.61 -11.17 -6.87
C PHE A 157 12.34 -9.95 -5.97
N SER A 158 11.53 -9.00 -6.43
CA SER A 158 11.16 -7.85 -5.59
C SER A 158 10.29 -8.25 -4.40
N SER A 159 9.50 -9.34 -4.47
CA SER A 159 8.79 -9.89 -3.31
C SER A 159 9.76 -10.43 -2.26
N VAL A 160 10.83 -11.10 -2.68
CA VAL A 160 11.90 -11.57 -1.80
C VAL A 160 12.57 -10.41 -1.07
N ILE A 161 12.84 -9.31 -1.76
CA ILE A 161 13.40 -8.11 -1.11
C ILE A 161 12.41 -7.51 -0.10
N LEU A 162 11.13 -7.41 -0.46
CA LEU A 162 10.11 -6.87 0.44
C LEU A 162 9.86 -7.73 1.68
N SER A 163 10.20 -9.02 1.64
CA SER A 163 10.08 -9.92 2.81
C SER A 163 10.88 -9.42 4.02
N HIS A 164 12.06 -8.82 3.79
CA HIS A 164 12.93 -8.29 4.84
C HIS A 164 13.02 -6.75 4.83
N SER A 165 12.75 -6.12 3.70
CA SER A 165 12.78 -4.66 3.51
C SER A 165 11.42 -4.12 3.04
N SER A 166 10.36 -4.40 3.80
CA SER A 166 8.96 -4.11 3.43
C SER A 166 8.63 -2.64 3.12
N LYS A 167 9.50 -1.71 3.56
CA LYS A 167 9.39 -0.25 3.36
C LYS A 167 10.42 0.31 2.34
N SER A 168 11.06 -0.53 1.52
CA SER A 168 11.98 -0.04 0.46
C SER A 168 11.22 0.66 -0.68
N GLU A 169 11.48 1.95 -0.88
CA GLU A 169 10.82 2.72 -1.96
C GLU A 169 11.29 2.28 -3.34
N GLN A 170 12.58 1.97 -3.50
CA GLN A 170 13.11 1.57 -4.80
C GLN A 170 12.50 0.24 -5.25
N THR A 171 12.27 -0.67 -4.32
CA THR A 171 11.62 -1.95 -4.61
C THR A 171 10.16 -1.77 -5.03
N TRP A 172 9.39 -0.95 -4.31
CA TRP A 172 8.01 -0.62 -4.72
C TRP A 172 7.97 0.12 -6.07
N SER A 173 8.90 1.04 -6.31
CA SER A 173 9.06 1.72 -7.60
C SER A 173 9.37 0.76 -8.75
N GLN A 174 10.23 -0.24 -8.52
CA GLN A 174 10.51 -1.29 -9.49
C GLN A 174 9.26 -2.11 -9.80
N ARG A 175 8.50 -2.55 -8.79
CA ARG A 175 7.25 -3.31 -9.00
C ARG A 175 6.26 -2.55 -9.86
N ARG A 176 5.99 -1.28 -9.53
CA ARG A 176 5.09 -0.43 -10.33
C ARG A 176 5.59 -0.27 -11.77
N TRP A 177 6.90 -0.14 -11.96
CA TRP A 177 7.49 -0.09 -13.30
C TRP A 177 7.27 -1.40 -14.06
N VAL A 178 7.52 -2.56 -13.45
CA VAL A 178 7.29 -3.86 -14.08
C VAL A 178 5.83 -4.04 -14.46
N ILE A 179 4.90 -3.72 -13.56
CA ILE A 179 3.45 -3.82 -13.82
C ILE A 179 3.06 -2.91 -15.00
N LYS A 180 3.59 -1.68 -15.07
CA LYS A 180 3.37 -0.79 -16.23
C LYS A 180 3.84 -1.39 -17.55
N MET A 181 4.97 -2.12 -17.55
CA MET A 181 5.53 -2.71 -18.77
C MET A 181 4.69 -3.89 -19.28
N ILE A 182 4.02 -4.63 -18.38
CA ILE A 182 3.18 -5.78 -18.75
C ILE A 182 1.70 -5.41 -18.92
N ALA A 183 1.26 -4.25 -18.39
CA ALA A 183 -0.08 -3.73 -18.54
C ALA A 183 -0.36 -3.41 -20.02
N GLY A 184 -1.15 -4.25 -20.67
CA GLY A 184 -1.50 -4.17 -22.10
C GLY A 184 -1.09 -5.40 -22.92
N ASN A 185 -0.06 -6.14 -22.49
CA ASN A 185 0.47 -7.30 -23.21
C ASN A 185 0.30 -8.62 -22.45
N CYS A 186 -0.32 -8.59 -21.26
CA CYS A 186 -0.49 -9.75 -20.40
C CYS A 186 -1.98 -10.10 -20.24
N SER A 187 -2.36 -11.30 -20.70
CA SER A 187 -3.71 -11.84 -20.52
C SER A 187 -4.08 -12.06 -19.04
N ASN A 188 -3.08 -12.34 -18.19
CA ASN A 188 -3.30 -12.70 -16.79
C ASN A 188 -3.16 -11.48 -15.85
N LEU A 189 -3.35 -10.26 -16.37
CA LEU A 189 -3.21 -9.03 -15.58
C LEU A 189 -4.12 -9.05 -14.34
N GLN A 190 -5.33 -9.58 -14.47
CA GLN A 190 -6.28 -9.73 -13.37
C GLN A 190 -5.70 -10.54 -12.20
N GLU A 191 -5.15 -11.72 -12.50
CA GLU A 191 -4.51 -12.61 -11.53
C GLU A 191 -3.29 -11.95 -10.88
N ILE A 192 -2.53 -11.18 -11.66
CA ILE A 192 -1.38 -10.42 -11.13
C ILE A 192 -1.87 -9.36 -10.14
N MET A 193 -2.94 -8.61 -10.43
CA MET A 193 -3.49 -7.62 -9.50
C MET A 193 -3.94 -8.27 -8.18
N GLU A 194 -4.54 -9.46 -8.24
CA GLU A 194 -4.95 -10.22 -7.05
C GLU A 194 -3.74 -10.64 -6.21
N ARG A 195 -2.69 -11.20 -6.85
CA ARG A 195 -1.44 -11.56 -6.18
C ARG A 195 -0.72 -10.35 -5.58
N GLU A 196 -0.68 -9.22 -6.29
CA GLU A 196 -0.10 -7.97 -5.80
C GLU A 196 -0.86 -7.43 -4.58
N SER A 197 -2.19 -7.50 -4.62
CA SER A 197 -3.04 -7.06 -3.51
C SER A 197 -2.83 -7.93 -2.27
N GLU A 198 -2.77 -9.25 -2.45
CA GLU A 198 -2.47 -10.20 -1.37
C GLU A 198 -1.06 -10.02 -0.80
N LEU A 199 -0.07 -9.72 -1.64
CA LEU A 199 1.27 -9.36 -1.17
C LEU A 199 1.24 -8.14 -0.25
N VAL A 200 0.53 -7.07 -0.63
CA VAL A 200 0.39 -5.88 0.22
C VAL A 200 -0.27 -6.24 1.55
N LYS A 201 -1.34 -7.04 1.53
CA LYS A 201 -2.02 -7.51 2.74
C LYS A 201 -1.03 -8.18 3.70
N LYS A 202 -0.28 -9.18 3.22
CA LYS A 202 0.74 -9.90 4.02
C LYS A 202 1.82 -8.99 4.58
N LEU A 203 2.28 -8.01 3.78
CA LEU A 203 3.30 -7.06 4.22
C LEU A 203 2.78 -6.02 5.22
N ALA A 204 1.53 -5.58 5.09
CA ALA A 204 0.88 -4.69 6.05
C ALA A 204 0.67 -5.38 7.41
N GLU A 205 0.40 -6.68 7.40
CA GLU A 205 0.26 -7.54 8.60
C GLU A 205 1.59 -7.61 9.37
N ARG A 206 2.69 -7.86 8.64
CA ARG A 206 4.04 -8.01 9.22
C ARG A 206 4.66 -6.67 9.64
N SER A 207 4.31 -5.58 8.95
CA SER A 207 4.92 -4.26 9.16
C SER A 207 3.87 -3.19 9.41
N LYS A 208 3.69 -2.83 10.68
CA LYS A 208 2.82 -1.72 11.09
C LYS A 208 3.14 -0.42 10.32
N MET A 209 2.07 0.30 9.97
CA MET A 209 2.13 1.61 9.29
C MET A 209 2.96 1.58 7.99
N ASN A 210 2.75 0.57 7.15
CA ASN A 210 3.41 0.47 5.85
C ASN A 210 2.67 1.29 4.78
N TYR A 211 2.81 2.61 4.85
CA TYR A 211 2.22 3.52 3.87
C TYR A 211 2.65 3.22 2.43
N ARG A 212 3.88 2.75 2.20
CA ARG A 212 4.38 2.44 0.85
C ARG A 212 3.63 1.26 0.22
N ALA A 213 3.35 0.22 1.00
CA ALA A 213 2.57 -0.92 0.54
C ALA A 213 1.12 -0.52 0.24
N TRP A 214 0.48 0.25 1.13
CA TRP A 214 -0.87 0.78 0.89
C TRP A 214 -0.93 1.72 -0.31
N TYR A 215 0.06 2.58 -0.49
CA TYR A 215 0.17 3.45 -1.66
C TYR A 215 0.28 2.64 -2.96
N HIS A 216 1.08 1.56 -2.96
CA HIS A 216 1.12 0.61 -4.07
C HIS A 216 -0.27 0.03 -4.35
N ARG A 217 -0.99 -0.43 -3.32
CA ARG A 217 -2.33 -0.99 -3.46
C ARG A 217 -3.35 0.01 -4.00
N CYS A 218 -3.31 1.27 -3.56
CA CYS A 218 -4.10 2.37 -4.12
C CYS A 218 -3.78 2.62 -5.60
N TRP A 219 -2.50 2.53 -5.96
CA TRP A 219 -2.06 2.68 -7.35
C TRP A 219 -2.54 1.52 -8.24
N LEU A 220 -2.59 0.28 -7.73
CA LEU A 220 -3.10 -0.87 -8.49
C LEU A 220 -4.55 -0.72 -8.93
N VAL A 221 -5.36 0.07 -8.21
CA VAL A 221 -6.78 0.29 -8.52
C VAL A 221 -7.00 0.78 -9.95
N SER A 222 -6.05 1.52 -10.55
CA SER A 222 -6.17 1.96 -11.96
C SER A 222 -6.03 0.84 -12.99
N TYR A 223 -5.58 -0.35 -12.58
CA TYR A 223 -5.40 -1.52 -13.44
C TYR A 223 -6.43 -2.63 -13.18
N MET A 224 -7.33 -2.42 -12.21
CA MET A 224 -8.36 -3.38 -11.83
C MET A 224 -9.62 -3.19 -12.67
N SER A 225 -10.31 -4.29 -12.96
CA SER A 225 -11.68 -4.23 -13.50
C SER A 225 -12.67 -3.72 -12.43
N ALA A 226 -13.85 -3.26 -12.85
CA ALA A 226 -14.89 -2.85 -11.90
C ALA A 226 -15.26 -3.97 -10.91
N GLU A 227 -15.31 -5.21 -11.40
CA GLU A 227 -15.55 -6.39 -10.56
C GLU A 227 -14.46 -6.57 -9.49
N GLN A 228 -13.19 -6.47 -9.87
CA GLN A 228 -12.08 -6.57 -8.93
C GLN A 228 -12.11 -5.46 -7.87
N VAL A 229 -12.45 -4.23 -8.28
CA VAL A 229 -12.57 -3.09 -7.36
C VAL A 229 -13.67 -3.36 -6.34
N LEU A 230 -14.83 -3.86 -6.77
CA LEU A 230 -15.93 -4.22 -5.87
C LEU A 230 -15.53 -5.35 -4.91
N GLN A 231 -14.86 -6.38 -5.41
CA GLN A 231 -14.34 -7.47 -4.58
C GLN A 231 -13.34 -6.97 -3.54
N GLU A 232 -12.40 -6.11 -3.91
CA GLU A 232 -11.42 -5.50 -2.99
C GLU A 232 -12.09 -4.59 -1.96
N PHE A 233 -13.13 -3.85 -2.35
CA PHE A 233 -13.91 -3.02 -1.43
C PHE A 233 -14.61 -3.88 -0.36
N ASN A 234 -15.16 -5.02 -0.77
CA ASN A 234 -15.78 -5.96 0.17
C ASN A 234 -14.73 -6.64 1.08
N LYS A 235 -13.64 -7.16 0.50
CA LYS A 235 -12.56 -7.84 1.25
C LYS A 235 -11.87 -6.92 2.27
N SER A 236 -11.61 -5.67 1.90
CA SER A 236 -10.92 -4.72 2.79
C SER A 236 -11.73 -4.31 4.02
N ARG A 237 -13.03 -4.61 4.07
CA ARG A 237 -13.90 -4.30 5.21
C ARG A 237 -13.52 -5.09 6.46
N GLU A 238 -13.17 -6.37 6.29
CA GLU A 238 -12.71 -7.24 7.38
C GLU A 238 -11.42 -6.67 8.00
N TRP A 239 -10.45 -6.32 7.15
CA TRP A 239 -9.20 -5.72 7.59
C TRP A 239 -9.42 -4.44 8.39
N ALA A 240 -10.19 -3.50 7.83
CA ALA A 240 -10.45 -2.21 8.47
C ALA A 240 -11.23 -2.37 9.79
N GLY A 241 -12.11 -3.37 9.90
CA GLY A 241 -12.82 -3.69 11.14
C GLY A 241 -11.91 -4.23 12.26
N LEU A 242 -10.82 -4.92 11.90
CA LEU A 242 -9.80 -5.39 12.84
C LEU A 242 -8.73 -4.32 13.14
N HIS A 243 -8.43 -3.47 12.16
CA HIS A 243 -7.37 -2.47 12.20
C HIS A 243 -7.95 -1.04 12.13
N VAL A 244 -8.86 -0.70 13.03
CA VAL A 244 -9.59 0.59 13.01
C VAL A 244 -8.72 1.84 13.12
N ALA A 245 -7.47 1.70 13.58
CA ALA A 245 -6.49 2.78 13.63
C ALA A 245 -5.65 2.91 12.34
N ASP A 246 -5.80 2.00 11.37
CA ASP A 246 -5.06 2.03 10.11
C ASP A 246 -5.70 3.00 9.10
N ASN A 247 -5.30 4.27 9.21
CA ASN A 247 -5.68 5.32 8.27
C ASN A 247 -5.40 4.96 6.80
N SER A 248 -4.35 4.18 6.53
CA SER A 248 -3.98 3.83 5.16
C SER A 248 -4.98 2.85 4.54
N CYS A 249 -5.56 1.97 5.34
CA CYS A 249 -6.64 1.09 4.90
C CYS A 249 -7.91 1.89 4.55
N PHE A 250 -8.32 2.85 5.39
CA PHE A 250 -9.48 3.70 5.08
C PHE A 250 -9.25 4.56 3.82
N HIS A 251 -8.03 5.08 3.62
CA HIS A 251 -7.67 5.75 2.36
C HIS A 251 -7.77 4.80 1.15
N TYR A 252 -7.36 3.54 1.28
CA TYR A 252 -7.53 2.55 0.22
C TYR A 252 -9.01 2.28 -0.09
N ARG A 253 -9.86 2.16 0.95
CA ARG A 253 -11.32 2.04 0.78
C ARG A 253 -11.91 3.24 0.06
N ALA A 254 -11.47 4.46 0.40
CA ALA A 254 -11.86 5.67 -0.29
C ALA A 254 -11.45 5.66 -1.78
N ARG A 255 -10.22 5.22 -2.09
CA ARG A 255 -9.75 5.08 -3.48
C ARG A 255 -10.58 4.08 -4.29
N LEU A 256 -10.90 2.93 -3.70
CA LEU A 256 -11.77 1.92 -4.33
C LEU A 256 -13.16 2.47 -4.60
N MET A 257 -13.76 3.13 -3.62
CA MET A 257 -15.09 3.73 -3.74
C MET A 257 -15.12 4.82 -4.83
N LEU A 258 -14.12 5.71 -4.88
CA LEU A 258 -13.99 6.68 -5.97
C LEU A 258 -13.92 5.99 -7.34
N ARG A 259 -13.20 4.88 -7.45
CA ARG A 259 -13.11 4.11 -8.70
C ARG A 259 -14.44 3.46 -9.09
N LEU A 260 -15.27 3.06 -8.14
CA LEU A 260 -16.63 2.57 -8.41
C LEU A 260 -17.55 3.69 -8.90
N PHE A 261 -17.33 4.93 -8.45
CA PHE A 261 -18.07 6.10 -8.90
C PHE A 261 -17.55 6.73 -10.22
N GLU A 262 -16.40 6.31 -10.72
CA GLU A 262 -15.88 6.74 -12.03
C GLU A 262 -16.61 5.96 -13.14
N GLU A 263 -17.54 6.62 -13.86
CA GLU A 263 -18.12 6.06 -15.07
C GLU A 263 -17.02 5.81 -16.13
N PRO A 264 -17.08 4.71 -16.91
CA PRO A 264 -16.18 4.54 -18.04
C PRO A 264 -16.45 5.63 -19.08
N GLU A 265 -15.40 6.35 -19.51
CA GLU A 265 -15.40 7.40 -20.55
C GLU A 265 -15.95 6.96 -21.94
N HIS A 266 -16.50 5.75 -22.04
CA HIS A 266 -17.09 5.18 -23.26
C HIS A 266 -18.62 4.97 -23.21
N SER A 267 -19.29 5.39 -22.14
CA SER A 267 -20.75 5.51 -22.14
C SER A 267 -21.16 6.80 -22.86
N GLN A 268 -21.07 6.79 -24.19
CA GLN A 268 -21.73 7.81 -24.99
C GLN A 268 -23.23 7.77 -24.69
N ALA A 269 -23.72 8.84 -24.08
CA ALA A 269 -25.13 9.23 -24.04
C ALA A 269 -26.11 8.18 -23.48
N GLN A 270 -26.02 7.86 -22.19
CA GLN A 270 -27.19 7.50 -21.40
C GLN A 270 -27.13 8.23 -20.07
N ASP A 271 -28.26 8.80 -19.67
CA ASP A 271 -28.45 9.68 -18.52
C ASP A 271 -27.59 9.28 -17.31
N ALA A 272 -26.94 10.27 -16.68
CA ALA A 272 -26.38 10.17 -15.33
C ALA A 272 -27.53 9.94 -14.32
N SER A 273 -28.15 8.77 -14.44
CA SER A 273 -29.27 8.34 -13.65
C SER A 273 -28.76 7.89 -12.29
N PHE A 274 -29.60 8.08 -11.27
CA PHE A 274 -29.33 7.57 -9.94
C PHE A 274 -28.99 6.08 -9.98
N ASP A 275 -27.76 5.69 -9.61
CA ASP A 275 -27.37 4.30 -9.42
C ASP A 275 -27.81 3.81 -8.02
N PRO A 276 -28.85 2.97 -7.93
CA PRO A 276 -29.38 2.50 -6.64
C PRO A 276 -28.40 1.57 -5.91
N GLU A 277 -27.52 0.87 -6.63
CA GLU A 277 -26.56 -0.06 -6.04
C GLU A 277 -25.42 0.71 -5.38
N LEU A 278 -24.88 1.72 -6.05
CA LEU A 278 -23.85 2.61 -5.48
C LEU A 278 -24.41 3.43 -4.31
N HIS A 279 -25.66 3.89 -4.40
CA HIS A 279 -26.33 4.57 -3.29
C HIS A 279 -26.45 3.66 -2.07
N LYS A 280 -26.90 2.40 -2.27
CA LYS A 280 -26.99 1.41 -1.20
C LYS A 280 -25.61 1.09 -0.60
N LEU A 281 -24.59 0.92 -1.44
CA LEU A 281 -23.21 0.65 -1.01
C LEU A 281 -22.70 1.76 -0.08
N LEU A 282 -22.92 3.02 -0.47
CA LEU A 282 -22.52 4.18 0.34
C LEU A 282 -23.28 4.23 1.67
N LYS A 283 -24.60 3.99 1.65
CA LYS A 283 -25.44 3.93 2.86
C LYS A 283 -24.99 2.83 3.82
N ASP A 284 -24.67 1.65 3.29
CA ASP A 284 -24.17 0.51 4.08
C ASP A 284 -22.80 0.80 4.71
N GLU A 285 -21.92 1.51 3.98
CA GLU A 285 -20.63 1.95 4.50
C GLU A 285 -20.79 3.00 5.62
N PHE A 286 -21.69 3.97 5.46
CA PHE A 286 -22.04 4.96 6.49
C PHE A 286 -22.50 4.32 7.80
N ASN A 287 -23.46 3.42 7.70
CA ASN A 287 -24.02 2.68 8.83
C ASN A 287 -22.94 1.83 9.53
N TRP A 288 -21.99 1.31 8.77
CA TRP A 288 -20.90 0.52 9.31
C TRP A 288 -19.86 1.36 10.04
N VAL A 289 -19.45 2.48 9.45
CA VAL A 289 -18.53 3.42 10.08
C VAL A 289 -19.13 3.98 11.37
N GLU A 290 -20.43 4.26 11.41
CA GLU A 290 -21.12 4.66 12.64
C GLU A 290 -20.98 3.61 13.74
N LYS A 291 -21.22 2.33 13.43
CA LYS A 291 -21.03 1.22 14.38
C LYS A 291 -19.60 1.14 14.88
N LEU A 292 -18.61 1.37 14.00
CA LEU A 292 -17.20 1.41 14.40
C LEU A 292 -16.90 2.62 15.31
N ILE A 293 -17.43 3.81 15.01
CA ILE A 293 -17.24 5.02 15.81
C ILE A 293 -17.79 4.82 17.23
N LYS A 294 -18.97 4.21 17.33
CA LYS A 294 -19.61 3.88 18.62
C LYS A 294 -18.84 2.81 19.41
N ARG A 295 -18.23 1.84 18.72
CA ARG A 295 -17.51 0.71 19.35
C ARG A 295 -16.06 1.04 19.72
N TYR A 296 -15.37 1.79 18.87
CA TYR A 296 -13.94 2.09 18.99
C TYR A 296 -13.74 3.59 19.16
N VAL A 297 -13.95 4.02 20.40
CA VAL A 297 -13.86 5.40 20.85
C VAL A 297 -12.45 5.96 20.60
N GLY A 298 -12.36 7.23 20.20
CA GLY A 298 -11.09 7.95 20.07
C GLY A 298 -10.29 7.61 18.82
N ARG A 299 -10.95 7.15 17.74
CA ARG A 299 -10.28 6.79 16.48
C ARG A 299 -10.57 7.81 15.37
N GLU A 300 -9.61 8.73 15.18
CA GLU A 300 -9.69 9.81 14.17
C GLU A 300 -9.98 9.30 12.74
N ALA A 301 -9.37 8.16 12.38
CA ALA A 301 -9.51 7.52 11.06
C ALA A 301 -10.97 7.35 10.62
N LEU A 302 -11.83 6.96 11.57
CA LEU A 302 -13.24 6.71 11.31
C LEU A 302 -14.00 8.00 11.00
N TRP A 303 -13.68 9.08 11.72
CA TRP A 303 -14.27 10.39 11.48
C TRP A 303 -13.80 10.98 10.15
N LEU A 304 -12.51 10.84 9.81
CA LEU A 304 -11.99 11.26 8.51
C LEU A 304 -12.62 10.48 7.35
N HIS A 305 -12.78 9.16 7.50
CA HIS A 305 -13.48 8.35 6.49
C HIS A 305 -14.95 8.77 6.38
N ARG A 306 -15.65 9.02 7.50
CA ARG A 306 -17.02 9.53 7.49
C ARG A 306 -17.16 10.86 6.75
N ARG A 307 -16.19 11.79 6.89
CA ARG A 307 -16.13 13.02 6.09
C ARG A 307 -16.05 12.72 4.60
N PHE A 308 -15.17 11.81 4.20
CA PHE A 308 -15.04 11.38 2.82
C PHE A 308 -16.36 10.80 2.27
N LEU A 309 -17.04 9.92 3.03
CA LEU A 309 -18.31 9.33 2.61
C LEU A 309 -19.37 10.41 2.38
N LEU A 310 -19.44 11.43 3.24
CA LEU A 310 -20.40 12.52 3.06
C LEU A 310 -20.07 13.41 1.88
N THR A 311 -18.80 13.68 1.64
CA THR A 311 -18.38 14.37 0.43
C THR A 311 -18.81 13.60 -0.82
N CYS A 312 -18.70 12.26 -0.82
CA CYS A 312 -19.22 11.44 -1.91
C CYS A 312 -20.74 11.54 -2.01
N TRP A 313 -21.45 11.46 -0.87
CA TRP A 313 -22.90 11.55 -0.85
C TRP A 313 -23.40 12.85 -1.49
N ILE A 314 -22.83 13.98 -1.04
CA ILE A 314 -23.17 15.30 -1.55
C ILE A 314 -22.86 15.37 -3.05
N ARG A 315 -21.64 14.97 -3.45
CA ARG A 315 -21.20 15.07 -4.84
C ARG A 315 -22.02 14.24 -5.82
N TYR A 316 -22.37 13.00 -5.46
CA TYR A 316 -22.98 12.06 -6.40
C TYR A 316 -24.51 11.97 -6.29
N PHE A 317 -25.08 12.33 -5.13
CA PHE A 317 -26.52 12.16 -4.87
C PHE A 317 -27.25 13.44 -4.47
N ALA A 318 -26.57 14.51 -4.04
CA ALA A 318 -27.22 15.77 -3.65
C ALA A 318 -26.98 16.93 -4.64
N CYS A 319 -25.76 17.07 -5.17
CA CYS A 319 -25.38 18.10 -6.15
C CYS A 319 -25.34 17.51 -7.55
N SER A 320 -26.49 17.48 -8.25
CA SER A 320 -26.50 17.24 -9.70
C SER A 320 -27.17 18.41 -10.41
N ASP A 321 -26.39 19.15 -11.22
CA ASP A 321 -26.84 20.25 -12.11
C ASP A 321 -27.94 19.84 -13.12
N HIS A 322 -28.27 18.54 -13.19
CA HIS A 322 -29.35 17.97 -14.00
C HIS A 322 -30.73 17.99 -13.31
N ASP A 323 -30.88 18.72 -12.21
CA ASP A 323 -32.05 18.66 -11.32
C ASP A 323 -33.40 19.05 -11.94
N ARG A 324 -33.42 19.55 -13.19
CA ARG A 324 -34.66 19.82 -13.92
C ARG A 324 -35.20 18.62 -14.70
N SER A 325 -34.40 17.59 -14.99
CA SER A 325 -34.84 16.43 -15.79
C SER A 325 -35.26 15.20 -14.98
N LEU A 326 -34.96 15.11 -13.68
CA LEU A 326 -35.36 13.95 -12.86
C LEU A 326 -36.85 13.97 -12.48
N PRO A 327 -37.54 12.81 -12.41
CA PRO A 327 -38.89 12.69 -11.86
C PRO A 327 -38.97 13.20 -10.41
N SER A 328 -40.09 13.84 -10.05
CA SER A 328 -40.33 14.43 -8.71
C SER A 328 -40.10 13.45 -7.54
N ASN A 329 -40.45 12.18 -7.73
CA ASN A 329 -40.28 11.15 -6.70
C ASN A 329 -38.81 10.87 -6.38
N GLN A 330 -37.90 10.91 -7.37
CA GLN A 330 -36.48 10.67 -7.14
C GLN A 330 -35.78 11.85 -6.45
N ARG A 331 -36.20 13.08 -6.78
CA ARG A 331 -35.74 14.29 -6.07
C ARG A 331 -36.16 14.28 -4.60
N ASN A 332 -37.42 13.95 -4.33
CA ASN A 332 -37.91 13.84 -2.95
C ASN A 332 -37.16 12.77 -2.14
N ILE A 333 -36.83 11.61 -2.72
CA ILE A 333 -36.06 10.56 -2.04
C ILE A 333 -34.66 11.08 -1.66
N ARG A 334 -33.97 11.77 -2.58
CA ARG A 334 -32.62 12.33 -2.33
C ARG A 334 -32.62 13.38 -1.21
N THR A 335 -33.61 14.27 -1.19
CA THR A 335 -33.75 15.28 -0.13
C THR A 335 -34.08 14.63 1.22
N VAL A 336 -34.97 13.65 1.25
CA VAL A 336 -35.31 12.93 2.50
C VAL A 336 -34.10 12.14 3.04
N ASP A 337 -33.32 11.49 2.16
CA ASP A 337 -32.14 10.74 2.61
C ASP A 337 -31.04 11.65 3.18
N ILE A 338 -30.84 12.88 2.67
CA ILE A 338 -29.86 13.82 3.24
C ILE A 338 -30.32 14.36 4.60
N ASP A 339 -31.60 14.70 4.75
CA ASP A 339 -32.16 15.17 6.02
C ASP A 339 -32.02 14.07 7.10
N MET A 340 -32.37 12.84 6.76
CA MET A 340 -32.17 11.69 7.65
C MET A 340 -30.69 11.48 8.03
N LEU A 341 -29.76 11.69 7.09
CA LEU A 341 -28.34 11.57 7.36
C LEU A 341 -27.86 12.65 8.32
N ILE A 342 -28.31 13.89 8.15
CA ILE A 342 -28.00 15.00 9.05
C ILE A 342 -28.53 14.71 10.46
N ASP A 343 -29.77 14.24 10.58
CA ASP A 343 -30.37 13.87 11.87
C ASP A 343 -29.57 12.76 12.57
N ASN A 344 -29.16 11.73 11.82
CA ASN A 344 -28.31 10.66 12.33
C ASN A 344 -26.94 11.18 12.79
N ASP A 345 -26.33 12.12 12.06
CA ASP A 345 -25.05 12.73 12.45
C ASP A 345 -25.18 13.61 13.69
N LEU A 346 -26.30 14.31 13.86
CA LEU A 346 -26.60 15.06 15.09
C LEU A 346 -26.74 14.12 16.29
N GLU A 347 -27.43 13.00 16.13
CA GLU A 347 -27.54 11.98 17.18
C GLU A 347 -26.17 11.35 17.50
N LEU A 348 -25.40 10.99 16.48
CA LEU A 348 -24.05 10.45 16.65
C LEU A 348 -23.16 11.44 17.41
N PHE A 349 -23.16 12.72 17.02
CA PHE A 349 -22.44 13.78 17.73
C PHE A 349 -22.86 13.88 19.20
N ARG A 350 -24.16 13.91 19.50
CA ARG A 350 -24.68 13.97 20.87
C ARG A 350 -24.20 12.78 21.70
N SER A 351 -24.23 11.57 21.15
CA SER A 351 -23.78 10.36 21.83
C SER A 351 -22.26 10.32 22.05
N CYS A 352 -21.47 10.80 21.08
CA CYS A 352 -20.01 10.76 21.13
C CYS A 352 -19.37 11.87 21.97
N THR A 353 -20.16 12.84 22.43
CA THR A 353 -19.72 13.97 23.25
C THR A 353 -20.15 13.85 24.71
N ILE A 354 -20.71 12.71 25.11
CA ILE A 354 -20.95 12.36 26.51
C ILE A 354 -19.63 11.86 27.07
N LEU A 355 -19.02 12.64 27.96
CA LEU A 355 -17.79 12.28 28.65
C LEU A 355 -18.17 11.47 29.90
N PRO A 356 -17.74 10.21 30.04
CA PRO A 356 -17.87 9.49 31.30
C PRO A 356 -16.98 10.13 32.37
N ASP A 357 -17.30 9.92 33.65
CA ASP A 357 -16.42 10.22 34.79
C ASP A 357 -15.24 9.23 34.82
N SER A 358 -14.40 9.26 33.79
CA SER A 358 -13.26 8.38 33.60
C SER A 358 -12.10 9.14 32.98
N ASP A 359 -10.88 8.90 33.45
CA ASP A 359 -9.65 9.59 33.00
C ASP A 359 -9.13 9.08 31.63
N PHE A 360 -9.96 8.41 30.83
CA PHE A 360 -9.52 7.84 29.55
C PHE A 360 -9.50 8.90 28.44
N GLU A 361 -8.29 9.20 27.94
CA GLU A 361 -8.04 10.15 26.84
C GLU A 361 -8.85 9.85 25.56
N ASP A 362 -9.19 8.57 25.31
CA ASP A 362 -9.95 8.16 24.11
C ASP A 362 -11.33 8.86 24.04
N TYR A 363 -12.03 9.08 25.17
CA TYR A 363 -13.34 9.76 25.17
C TYR A 363 -13.21 11.26 24.90
N GLN A 364 -12.16 11.90 25.42
CA GLN A 364 -11.85 13.29 25.11
C GLN A 364 -11.51 13.45 23.63
N ALA A 365 -10.67 12.56 23.09
CA ALA A 365 -10.35 12.52 21.67
C ALA A 365 -11.60 12.30 20.81
N GLN A 366 -12.48 11.37 21.20
CA GLN A 366 -13.77 11.13 20.53
C GLN A 366 -14.63 12.38 20.46
N ALA A 367 -14.82 13.07 21.59
CA ALA A 367 -15.62 14.29 21.65
C ALA A 367 -15.02 15.40 20.77
N SER A 368 -13.69 15.47 20.71
CA SER A 368 -12.93 16.41 19.88
C SER A 368 -13.09 16.13 18.39
N PHE A 369 -12.99 14.86 17.97
CA PHE A 369 -13.20 14.45 16.59
C PHE A 369 -14.65 14.66 16.15
N ALA A 370 -15.63 14.34 17.01
CA ALA A 370 -17.04 14.60 16.79
C ALA A 370 -17.32 16.10 16.60
N ALA A 371 -16.77 16.96 17.48
CA ALA A 371 -16.93 18.40 17.38
C ALA A 371 -16.31 18.96 16.08
N THR A 372 -15.09 18.52 15.74
CA THR A 372 -14.42 18.94 14.50
C THR A 372 -15.18 18.48 13.26
N TYR A 373 -15.75 17.27 13.30
CA TYR A 373 -16.63 16.75 12.25
C TYR A 373 -17.86 17.63 12.05
N MET A 374 -18.55 18.01 13.14
CA MET A 374 -19.76 18.84 13.05
C MET A 374 -19.49 20.25 12.52
N VAL A 375 -18.37 20.87 12.94
CA VAL A 375 -17.96 22.18 12.39
C VAL A 375 -17.70 22.08 10.89
N TRP A 376 -17.00 21.03 10.46
CA TRP A 376 -16.79 20.77 9.05
C TRP A 376 -18.11 20.51 8.30
N LEU A 377 -19.00 19.70 8.86
CA LEU A 377 -20.31 19.36 8.29
C LEU A 377 -21.14 20.62 8.03
N LYS A 378 -21.28 21.49 9.05
CA LYS A 378 -22.03 22.75 8.91
C LYS A 378 -21.47 23.62 7.78
N LYS A 379 -20.14 23.73 7.68
CA LYS A 379 -19.49 24.46 6.58
C LYS A 379 -19.75 23.84 5.21
N GLN A 380 -19.73 22.51 5.11
CA GLN A 380 -20.00 21.82 3.83
C GLN A 380 -21.45 22.00 3.39
N LEU A 381 -22.42 21.90 4.30
CA LEU A 381 -23.84 22.02 3.96
C LEU A 381 -24.25 23.44 3.59
N ALA A 382 -23.74 24.44 4.32
CA ALA A 382 -23.94 25.84 3.97
C ALA A 382 -23.40 26.16 2.57
N GLY A 383 -22.17 25.71 2.27
CA GLY A 383 -21.53 25.98 0.98
C GLY A 383 -22.07 25.16 -0.20
N ALA A 384 -22.29 23.85 -0.03
CA ALA A 384 -22.63 22.95 -1.13
C ALA A 384 -24.14 22.82 -1.38
N LEU A 385 -24.97 22.96 -0.33
CA LEU A 385 -26.42 22.70 -0.41
C LEU A 385 -27.27 23.88 0.08
N ALA A 386 -26.67 24.98 0.55
CA ALA A 386 -27.36 26.10 1.18
C ALA A 386 -28.30 25.67 2.35
N ILE A 387 -27.96 24.56 3.03
CA ILE A 387 -28.71 24.05 4.19
C ILE A 387 -28.05 24.59 5.46
N ASP A 388 -28.83 25.27 6.30
CA ASP A 388 -28.39 25.73 7.62
C ASP A 388 -28.83 24.73 8.71
N ILE A 389 -27.86 24.18 9.44
CA ILE A 389 -28.15 23.36 10.62
C ILE A 389 -28.25 24.29 11.83
N GLN A 390 -29.48 24.64 12.21
CA GLN A 390 -29.76 25.45 13.42
C GLN A 390 -29.65 24.64 14.73
N ASN A 391 -29.71 23.31 14.67
CA ASN A 391 -29.85 22.42 15.83
C ASN A 391 -28.53 22.06 16.56
N VAL A 392 -27.40 22.65 16.16
CA VAL A 392 -26.10 22.38 16.80
C VAL A 392 -25.76 23.47 17.81
N GLU A 393 -25.62 23.11 19.08
CA GLU A 393 -25.20 24.02 20.16
C GLU A 393 -23.76 24.52 19.92
N THR A 394 -23.62 25.69 19.29
CA THR A 394 -22.33 26.34 19.00
C THR A 394 -21.50 26.56 20.27
N SER A 395 -22.15 26.81 21.41
CA SER A 395 -21.52 26.94 22.73
C SER A 395 -20.82 25.65 23.17
N ARG A 396 -21.48 24.50 23.04
CA ARG A 396 -20.93 23.19 23.38
C ARG A 396 -19.78 22.81 22.45
N LEU A 397 -19.92 23.03 21.14
CA LEU A 397 -18.83 22.84 20.18
C LEU A 397 -17.60 23.68 20.54
N LYS A 398 -17.80 24.96 20.86
CA LYS A 398 -16.73 25.87 21.23
C LYS A 398 -15.99 25.39 22.48
N SER A 399 -16.70 24.93 23.51
CA SER A 399 -16.08 24.39 24.73
C SER A 399 -15.20 23.19 24.40
N LEU A 400 -15.76 22.18 23.71
CA LEU A 400 -15.03 20.95 23.37
C LEU A 400 -13.79 21.22 22.52
N LEU A 401 -13.86 22.13 21.54
CA LEU A 401 -12.72 22.48 20.69
C LEU A 401 -11.65 23.30 21.42
N THR A 402 -12.06 24.13 22.38
CA THR A 402 -11.14 24.90 23.23
C THR A 402 -10.37 23.97 24.16
N ASP A 403 -11.04 22.96 24.72
CA ASP A 403 -10.40 21.96 25.58
C ASP A 403 -9.47 21.02 24.79
N ALA A 404 -9.85 20.67 23.55
CA ALA A 404 -9.08 19.78 22.67
C ALA A 404 -7.83 20.45 22.05
N CYS A 405 -7.94 21.73 21.72
CA CYS A 405 -6.91 22.50 21.03
C CYS A 405 -6.81 23.89 21.67
N PRO A 406 -6.30 23.99 22.92
CA PRO A 406 -6.20 25.27 23.64
C PRO A 406 -5.34 26.29 22.89
N GLU A 407 -4.32 25.81 22.17
CA GLU A 407 -3.46 26.57 21.24
C GLU A 407 -4.26 27.31 20.15
N LYS A 408 -5.45 26.81 19.80
CA LYS A 408 -6.33 27.32 18.74
C LYS A 408 -7.61 27.95 19.30
N SER A 409 -7.70 28.16 20.62
CA SER A 409 -8.85 28.78 21.31
C SER A 409 -9.31 30.08 20.65
N LEU A 410 -8.37 30.89 20.18
CA LEU A 410 -8.65 32.13 19.44
C LEU A 410 -9.40 31.89 18.12
N LEU A 411 -9.12 30.81 17.40
CA LEU A 411 -9.83 30.45 16.17
C LEU A 411 -11.29 30.04 16.48
N TRP A 412 -11.53 29.41 17.62
CA TRP A 412 -12.87 28.98 18.04
C TRP A 412 -13.75 30.12 18.57
N ASN A 413 -13.16 31.28 18.90
CA ASN A 413 -13.94 32.47 19.22
C ASN A 413 -14.72 32.99 18.00
N TYR A 414 -14.18 32.78 16.80
CA TYR A 414 -14.82 33.10 15.53
C TYR A 414 -15.70 31.96 15.01
N LEU A 415 -15.97 30.92 15.81
CA LEU A 415 -16.83 29.82 15.38
C LEU A 415 -18.23 30.26 14.95
N PRO A 416 -18.91 31.23 15.60
CA PRO A 416 -20.17 31.78 15.11
C PRO A 416 -20.03 32.39 13.71
N GLU A 417 -18.99 33.19 13.50
CA GLU A 417 -18.71 33.85 12.21
C GLU A 417 -18.35 32.84 11.12
N LEU A 418 -17.51 31.84 11.43
CA LEU A 418 -17.15 30.73 10.52
C LEU A 418 -18.36 29.87 10.12
N CYS A 419 -19.40 29.87 10.95
CA CYS A 419 -20.66 29.18 10.73
C CYS A 419 -21.71 30.06 10.02
N GLU A 420 -21.45 31.36 9.87
CA GLU A 420 -22.34 32.38 9.27
C GLU A 420 -21.84 32.91 7.91
N ILE A 421 -20.70 32.41 7.39
CA ILE A 421 -20.24 32.75 6.04
C ILE A 421 -21.18 32.07 5.02
N THR A 422 -22.21 32.84 4.64
CA THR A 422 -23.15 32.64 3.54
C THR A 422 -22.48 32.75 2.17
#